data_AF-A0A0F9I4Y5-F1
#
_entry.id   AF-A0A0F9I4Y5-F1
#
_cell.length_a   1.000
_cell.length_b   1.000
_cell.length_c   1.000
_cell.angle_alpha   90.00
_cell.angle_beta   90.00
_cell.angle_gamma   90.00
#
_symmetry.space_group_name_H-M   'P 1'
#
loop_
_entity.id
_entity.type
_entity.pdbx_description
1 polymer ?
#
loop_
_entity_poly.entity_id
_entity_poly.type
_entity_poly.pdbx_seq_one_letter_code
_entity_poly.pdbx_strand_id
1 'polypeptide(L)'
;MKGGITKRVEETVKALQGGQLKKALYLTGNNEKLKRHREFVEEAARTCLANKDNREVCQVAMREATDKVKDTITLPIEDTSLEGVEGYLSPDSAPADQGAENKPSGENTDEELYESCEECHVAVAASRFEAICAEHPEEEVASCKLISEKLGDETTEPADWIRAMVETAEQAQGEAKEEMVAAVTDLTDYLERRDSPLLKELDKGESFTGEDPGEGPETA
;
A
#
# COMPACT_ATOMS: atom_id res chain seq x y z
N MET A 1 -12.28 12.15 -10.02
CA MET A 1 -10.86 11.84 -10.31
C MET A 1 -10.46 10.67 -9.43
N LYS A 2 -10.53 9.44 -9.96
CA LYS A 2 -10.06 8.24 -9.27
C LYS A 2 -8.56 8.13 -9.55
N GLY A 3 -7.77 8.57 -8.59
CA GLY A 3 -6.31 8.50 -8.60
C GLY A 3 -5.89 8.23 -7.17
N GLY A 4 -5.00 7.25 -6.98
CA GLY A 4 -4.45 6.92 -5.67
C GLY A 4 -3.77 8.11 -5.00
N ILE A 5 -3.35 7.92 -3.75
CA ILE A 5 -2.75 8.97 -2.91
C ILE A 5 -1.55 9.61 -3.63
N THR A 6 -0.68 8.81 -4.24
CA THR A 6 0.48 9.26 -5.02
C THR A 6 0.11 10.24 -6.12
N LYS A 7 -0.93 9.93 -6.92
CA LYS A 7 -1.41 10.83 -7.98
C LYS A 7 -1.95 12.15 -7.41
N ARG A 8 -2.59 12.13 -6.24
CA ARG A 8 -3.05 13.35 -5.57
C ARG A 8 -1.88 14.18 -5.04
N VAL A 9 -0.82 13.55 -4.55
CA VAL A 9 0.42 14.23 -4.12
C VAL A 9 1.08 14.90 -5.33
N GLU A 10 1.24 14.18 -6.44
CA GLU A 10 1.78 14.75 -7.69
C GLU A 10 0.93 15.90 -8.24
N GLU A 11 -0.40 15.75 -8.22
CA GLU A 11 -1.31 16.81 -8.66
C GLU A 11 -1.25 18.03 -7.71
N THR A 12 -0.96 17.81 -6.42
CA THR A 12 -0.74 18.88 -5.44
C THR A 12 0.55 19.63 -5.73
N VAL A 13 1.65 18.91 -6.02
CA VAL A 13 2.92 19.50 -6.47
C VAL A 13 2.71 20.34 -7.74
N LYS A 14 2.03 19.79 -8.75
CA LYS A 14 1.71 20.50 -10.00
C LYS A 14 0.84 21.75 -9.73
N ALA A 15 -0.11 21.66 -8.81
CA ALA A 15 -0.94 22.80 -8.43
C ALA A 15 -0.13 23.91 -7.74
N LEU A 16 0.79 23.56 -6.83
CA LEU A 16 1.66 24.54 -6.15
C LEU A 16 2.62 25.22 -7.12
N GLN A 17 3.25 24.46 -8.02
CA GLN A 17 4.12 24.99 -9.08
C GLN A 17 3.37 25.91 -10.05
N GLY A 18 2.10 25.61 -10.33
CA GLY A 18 1.21 26.45 -11.12
C GLY A 18 0.65 27.66 -10.37
N GLY A 19 1.01 27.87 -9.10
CA GLY A 19 0.46 28.94 -8.25
C GLY A 19 -1.02 28.76 -7.90
N GLN A 20 -1.56 27.56 -8.06
CA GLN A 20 -2.96 27.22 -7.84
C GLN A 20 -3.20 26.74 -6.40
N LEU A 21 -2.93 27.61 -5.43
CA LEU A 21 -2.98 27.26 -4.00
C LEU A 21 -4.35 26.73 -3.54
N LYS A 22 -5.45 27.28 -4.08
CA LYS A 22 -6.81 26.79 -3.82
C LYS A 22 -7.02 25.36 -4.31
N LYS A 23 -6.41 24.98 -5.44
CA LYS A 23 -6.47 23.63 -5.99
C LYS A 23 -5.63 22.67 -5.15
N ALA A 24 -4.45 23.09 -4.70
CA ALA A 24 -3.62 22.31 -3.77
C ALA A 24 -4.38 21.98 -2.47
N LEU A 25 -5.04 22.97 -1.85
CA LEU A 25 -5.85 22.74 -0.64
C LEU A 25 -7.02 21.77 -0.87
N TYR A 26 -7.65 21.82 -2.04
CA TYR A 26 -8.74 20.90 -2.39
C TYR A 26 -8.24 19.45 -2.55
N LEU A 27 -7.07 19.27 -3.18
CA LEU A 27 -6.49 17.95 -3.41
C LEU A 27 -6.06 17.26 -2.11
N THR A 28 -5.64 18.04 -1.11
CA THR A 28 -5.21 17.55 0.21
C THR A 28 -6.32 17.58 1.28
N GLY A 29 -7.49 18.18 0.99
CA GLY A 29 -8.50 18.52 2.00
C GLY A 29 -9.36 17.36 2.50
N ASN A 30 -9.72 16.43 1.61
CA ASN A 30 -10.71 15.37 1.85
C ASN A 30 -10.05 13.98 2.02
N ASN A 31 -8.83 13.92 2.55
CA ASN A 31 -8.10 12.66 2.71
C ASN A 31 -7.21 12.70 3.96
N GLU A 32 -7.53 11.89 4.97
CA GLU A 32 -6.77 11.78 6.22
C GLU A 32 -5.31 11.37 5.98
N LYS A 33 -5.04 10.52 4.99
CA LYS A 33 -3.69 10.07 4.62
C LYS A 33 -2.83 11.21 4.02
N LEU A 34 -3.44 12.35 3.67
CA LEU A 34 -2.76 13.56 3.18
C LEU A 34 -2.71 14.69 4.21
N LYS A 35 -3.06 14.44 5.47
CA LYS A 35 -3.08 15.47 6.53
C LYS A 35 -1.76 16.25 6.64
N ARG A 36 -0.62 15.56 6.59
CA ARG A 36 0.71 16.20 6.62
C ARG A 36 0.97 17.10 5.42
N HIS A 37 0.56 16.66 4.23
CA HIS A 37 0.65 17.46 3.01
C HIS A 37 -0.27 18.69 3.08
N ARG A 38 -1.47 18.53 3.65
CA ARG A 38 -2.42 19.62 3.88
C ARG A 38 -1.84 20.67 4.82
N GLU A 39 -1.14 20.27 5.88
CA GLU A 39 -0.48 21.21 6.81
C GLU A 39 0.52 22.12 6.09
N PHE A 40 1.35 21.57 5.19
CA PHE A 40 2.29 22.36 4.39
C PHE A 40 1.60 23.35 3.46
N VAL A 41 0.49 22.93 2.83
CA VAL A 41 -0.28 23.79 1.92
C VAL A 41 -1.06 24.87 2.70
N GLU A 42 -1.58 24.55 3.89
CA GLU A 42 -2.24 25.52 4.77
C GLU A 42 -1.25 26.55 5.32
N GLU A 43 -0.03 26.14 5.66
CA GLU A 43 1.04 27.06 6.06
C GLU A 43 1.37 28.06 4.93
N ALA A 44 1.53 27.58 3.69
CA ALA A 44 1.71 28.45 2.53
C ALA A 44 0.51 29.38 2.32
N ALA A 45 -0.72 28.88 2.49
CA ALA A 45 -1.93 29.70 2.40
C ALA A 45 -1.98 30.79 3.46
N ARG A 46 -1.61 30.49 4.71
CA ARG A 46 -1.53 31.49 5.78
C ARG A 46 -0.48 32.54 5.48
N THR A 47 0.69 32.15 4.98
CA THR A 47 1.77 33.07 4.62
C THR A 47 1.38 33.97 3.44
N CYS A 48 0.74 33.44 2.40
CA CYS A 48 0.18 34.22 1.30
C CYS A 48 -0.92 35.19 1.76
N LEU A 49 -1.81 34.75 2.67
CA LEU A 49 -2.89 35.58 3.21
C LEU A 49 -2.41 36.65 4.19
N ALA A 50 -1.30 36.43 4.90
CA ALA A 50 -0.67 37.42 5.75
C ALA A 50 0.08 38.49 4.93
N ASN A 51 0.51 38.14 3.71
CA ASN A 51 1.32 38.98 2.83
C ASN A 51 0.64 39.22 1.47
N LYS A 52 -0.65 39.59 1.49
CA LYS A 52 -1.49 39.71 0.27
C LYS A 52 -0.90 40.60 -0.83
N ASP A 53 -0.14 41.63 -0.43
CA ASP A 53 0.45 42.61 -1.34
C ASP A 53 1.87 42.22 -1.80
N ASN A 54 2.45 41.14 -1.22
CA ASN A 54 3.78 40.66 -1.54
C ASN A 54 3.71 39.28 -2.22
N ARG A 55 3.64 39.33 -3.55
CA ARG A 55 3.57 38.14 -4.40
C ARG A 55 4.83 37.27 -4.33
N GLU A 56 5.99 37.85 -4.04
CA GLU A 56 7.25 37.13 -3.89
C GLU A 56 7.23 36.25 -2.64
N VAL A 57 6.76 36.78 -1.51
CA VAL A 57 6.59 36.01 -0.27
C VAL A 57 5.64 34.83 -0.47
N CYS A 58 4.54 35.04 -1.20
CA CYS A 58 3.62 33.96 -1.53
C CYS A 58 4.25 32.90 -2.46
N GLN A 59 5.06 33.32 -3.44
CA GLN A 59 5.77 32.39 -4.33
C GLN A 59 6.83 31.57 -3.59
N VAL A 60 7.58 32.19 -2.68
CA VAL A 60 8.55 31.49 -1.83
C VAL A 60 7.83 30.49 -0.92
N ALA A 61 6.73 30.87 -0.29
CA ALA A 61 5.94 29.98 0.56
C ALA A 61 5.36 28.78 -0.21
N MET A 62 4.88 29.00 -1.44
CA MET A 62 4.41 27.90 -2.29
C MET A 62 5.55 26.99 -2.76
N ARG A 63 6.75 27.53 -3.00
CA ARG A 63 7.94 26.74 -3.33
C ARG A 63 8.36 25.88 -2.14
N GLU A 64 8.43 26.46 -0.95
CA GLU A 64 8.75 25.74 0.28
C GLU A 64 7.72 24.63 0.56
N ALA A 65 6.43 24.91 0.38
CA ALA A 65 5.41 23.87 0.46
C ALA A 65 5.58 22.79 -0.63
N THR A 66 6.04 23.15 -1.82
CA THR A 66 6.35 22.19 -2.88
C THR A 66 7.51 21.27 -2.47
N ASP A 67 8.57 21.84 -1.92
CA ASP A 67 9.75 21.11 -1.49
C ASP A 67 9.38 20.17 -0.33
N LYS A 68 8.66 20.63 0.69
CA LYS A 68 8.15 19.79 1.79
C LYS A 68 7.23 18.66 1.32
N VAL A 69 6.39 18.91 0.31
CA VAL A 69 5.51 17.90 -0.31
C VAL A 69 6.29 16.92 -1.19
N LYS A 70 7.43 17.32 -1.75
CA LYS A 70 8.31 16.41 -2.50
C LYS A 70 9.21 15.59 -1.57
N ASP A 71 9.63 16.16 -0.44
CA ASP A 71 10.42 15.47 0.58
C ASP A 71 9.67 14.27 1.16
N THR A 72 8.34 14.33 1.20
CA THR A 72 7.48 13.20 1.56
C THR A 72 7.32 12.14 0.46
N ILE A 73 7.79 12.43 -0.76
CA ILE A 73 7.88 11.48 -1.88
C ILE A 73 9.30 10.88 -1.95
N THR A 74 10.33 11.63 -1.56
CA THR A 74 11.75 11.24 -1.67
C THR A 74 12.33 10.55 -0.43
N LEU A 75 11.53 10.15 0.55
CA LEU A 75 11.97 9.12 1.49
C LEU A 75 11.62 7.77 0.86
N PRO A 76 12.56 7.08 0.19
CA PRO A 76 12.37 5.67 -0.07
C PRO A 76 12.17 4.99 1.29
N ILE A 77 11.09 4.23 1.43
CA ILE A 77 10.91 3.28 2.53
C ILE A 77 11.78 2.04 2.22
N GLU A 78 13.05 2.29 1.86
CA GLU A 78 14.05 1.27 1.54
C GLU A 78 15.36 1.54 2.29
N ASP A 79 15.28 2.00 3.54
CA ASP A 79 16.44 1.97 4.44
C ASP A 79 16.03 1.88 5.92
N THR A 80 14.99 1.09 6.21
CA THR A 80 14.84 0.46 7.54
C THR A 80 15.49 -0.93 7.56
N SER A 81 16.45 -1.19 6.67
CA SER A 81 17.37 -2.31 6.89
C SER A 81 18.25 -1.97 8.09
N LEU A 82 18.04 -2.72 9.17
CA LEU A 82 18.94 -2.77 10.30
C LEU A 82 20.22 -3.57 9.99
N GLU A 83 20.42 -4.02 8.75
CA GLU A 83 21.68 -4.64 8.31
C GLU A 83 22.70 -3.54 8.01
N GLY A 84 23.55 -3.25 8.99
CA GLY A 84 24.61 -2.24 8.89
C GLY A 84 24.86 -1.46 10.19
N VAL A 85 23.92 -1.50 11.13
CA VAL A 85 24.07 -0.90 12.47
C VAL A 85 25.06 -1.69 13.34
N GLU A 86 25.34 -2.95 13.03
CA GLU A 86 26.35 -3.76 13.72
C GLU A 86 27.78 -3.24 13.48
N GLY A 87 28.02 -2.51 12.38
CA GLY A 87 29.33 -1.95 12.03
C GLY A 87 29.71 -0.67 12.79
N TYR A 88 28.75 0.02 13.40
CA TYR A 88 29.00 1.28 14.13
C TYR A 88 29.35 1.08 15.62
N LEU A 89 29.33 -0.16 16.12
CA LEU A 89 29.66 -0.50 17.51
C LEU A 89 31.09 -1.06 17.70
N SER A 90 31.90 -1.12 16.65
CA SER A 90 33.30 -1.59 16.74
C SER A 90 34.28 -0.52 16.27
N PRO A 91 35.24 -0.08 17.11
CA PRO A 91 36.33 0.76 16.66
C PRO A 91 37.44 -0.08 16.01
N ASP A 92 38.14 0.53 15.05
CA ASP A 92 39.34 0.06 14.32
C ASP A 92 39.07 -0.92 13.16
N SER A 93 39.49 -0.70 11.89
CA SER A 93 40.54 0.17 11.34
C SER A 93 40.49 0.23 9.80
N ALA A 94 40.55 1.46 9.24
CA ALA A 94 41.26 1.92 8.00
C ALA A 94 41.06 1.22 6.61
N PRO A 95 41.47 1.81 5.46
CA PRO A 95 40.52 2.23 4.41
C PRO A 95 40.76 1.67 2.98
N ALA A 96 39.73 1.87 2.13
CA ALA A 96 39.71 2.02 0.67
C ALA A 96 40.37 0.94 -0.23
N ASP A 97 39.56 0.34 -1.11
CA ASP A 97 40.02 0.06 -2.47
C ASP A 97 38.90 0.26 -3.51
N GLN A 98 39.32 0.68 -4.69
CA GLN A 98 38.56 1.32 -5.75
C GLN A 98 37.89 0.30 -6.69
N GLY A 99 36.76 0.72 -7.27
CA GLY A 99 36.53 0.58 -8.71
C GLY A 99 36.05 -0.77 -9.24
N ALA A 100 34.75 -0.83 -9.53
CA ALA A 100 34.28 -1.35 -10.80
C ALA A 100 32.95 -0.66 -11.16
N GLU A 101 33.01 0.30 -12.09
CA GLU A 101 31.84 0.65 -12.91
C GLU A 101 31.36 -0.62 -13.61
N ASN A 102 30.35 -1.28 -13.03
CA ASN A 102 29.47 -2.13 -13.81
C ASN A 102 28.36 -1.23 -14.34
N LYS A 103 28.27 -1.13 -15.67
CA LYS A 103 27.10 -0.58 -16.38
C LYS A 103 25.81 -1.10 -15.73
N PRO A 104 24.80 -0.27 -15.46
CA PRO A 104 23.50 -0.79 -15.06
C PRO A 104 22.93 -1.51 -16.28
N SER A 105 22.92 -2.84 -16.21
CA SER A 105 22.08 -3.70 -17.02
C SER A 105 20.66 -3.37 -16.63
N GLY A 106 19.94 -2.62 -17.48
CA GLY A 106 18.53 -2.23 -17.34
C GLY A 106 17.84 -2.72 -16.07
N GLU A 107 18.04 -1.97 -14.98
CA GLU A 107 17.32 -2.21 -13.73
C GLU A 107 15.88 -1.77 -13.96
N ASN A 108 14.93 -2.69 -13.75
CA ASN A 108 13.51 -2.35 -13.68
C ASN A 108 13.33 -1.37 -12.53
N THR A 109 12.49 -0.36 -12.72
CA THR A 109 12.08 0.54 -11.65
C THR A 109 11.30 -0.21 -10.57
N ASP A 110 11.26 0.30 -9.35
CA ASP A 110 10.49 -0.29 -8.25
C ASP A 110 9.00 -0.44 -8.59
N GLU A 111 8.48 0.47 -9.43
CA GLU A 111 7.11 0.38 -9.97
C GLU A 111 6.96 -0.82 -10.90
N GLU A 112 7.90 -1.06 -11.82
CA GLU A 112 7.89 -2.23 -12.70
C GLU A 112 8.11 -3.54 -11.92
N LEU A 113 8.91 -3.50 -10.85
CA LEU A 113 9.07 -4.64 -9.94
C LEU A 113 7.76 -4.95 -9.22
N TYR A 114 7.10 -3.94 -8.65
CA TYR A 114 5.80 -4.09 -7.99
C TYR A 114 4.70 -4.57 -8.95
N GLU A 115 4.57 -3.94 -10.13
CA GLU A 115 3.58 -4.31 -11.14
C GLU A 115 3.74 -5.74 -11.67
N SER A 116 4.93 -6.32 -11.48
CA SER A 116 5.21 -7.71 -11.85
C SER A 116 5.05 -8.70 -10.68
N CYS A 117 5.02 -8.21 -9.44
CA CYS A 117 5.02 -9.01 -8.23
C CYS A 117 3.60 -9.37 -7.77
N GLU A 118 3.09 -10.52 -8.24
CA GLU A 118 1.74 -10.99 -7.88
C GLU A 118 1.56 -11.18 -6.36
N GLU A 119 2.57 -11.72 -5.68
CA GLU A 119 2.58 -11.88 -4.22
C GLU A 119 2.50 -10.53 -3.49
N CYS A 120 3.16 -9.50 -4.01
CA CYS A 120 3.10 -8.14 -3.46
C CYS A 120 1.68 -7.56 -3.59
N HIS A 121 1.00 -7.82 -4.70
CA HIS A 121 -0.38 -7.41 -4.89
C HIS A 121 -1.34 -8.17 -3.95
N VAL A 122 -1.10 -9.47 -3.71
CA VAL A 122 -1.84 -10.26 -2.70
C VAL A 122 -1.62 -9.71 -1.30
N ALA A 123 -0.36 -9.42 -0.92
CA ALA A 123 -0.02 -8.84 0.38
C ALA A 123 -0.68 -7.47 0.59
N VAL A 124 -0.66 -6.61 -0.43
CA VAL A 124 -1.35 -5.31 -0.37
C VAL A 124 -2.86 -5.46 -0.19
N ALA A 125 -3.47 -6.46 -0.82
CA ALA A 125 -4.89 -6.75 -0.60
C ALA A 125 -5.14 -7.26 0.82
N ALA A 126 -4.32 -8.16 1.34
CA ALA A 126 -4.43 -8.67 2.71
C ALA A 126 -4.30 -7.56 3.76
N SER A 127 -3.35 -6.63 3.59
CA SER A 127 -3.23 -5.46 4.47
C SER A 127 -4.42 -4.50 4.37
N ARG A 128 -5.09 -4.42 3.21
CA ARG A 128 -6.34 -3.65 3.10
C ARG A 128 -7.47 -4.31 3.88
N PHE A 129 -7.57 -5.64 3.85
CA PHE A 129 -8.54 -6.39 4.66
C PHE A 129 -8.32 -6.14 6.15
N GLU A 130 -7.06 -6.17 6.61
CA GLU A 130 -6.72 -5.83 8.00
C GLU A 130 -7.20 -4.42 8.39
N ALA A 131 -6.99 -3.44 7.50
CA ALA A 131 -7.43 -2.07 7.75
C ALA A 131 -8.97 -1.97 7.83
N ILE A 132 -9.70 -2.62 6.91
CA ILE A 132 -11.17 -2.65 6.95
C ILE A 132 -11.66 -3.31 8.24
N CYS A 133 -11.04 -4.41 8.64
CA CYS A 133 -11.33 -5.10 9.89
C CYS A 133 -11.10 -4.23 11.14
N ALA A 134 -10.09 -3.36 11.12
CA ALA A 134 -9.82 -2.43 12.20
C ALA A 134 -10.80 -1.23 12.22
N GLU A 135 -11.29 -0.81 11.05
CA GLU A 135 -12.22 0.31 10.91
C GLU A 135 -13.68 -0.09 11.19
N HIS A 136 -14.05 -1.36 10.99
CA HIS A 136 -15.42 -1.88 11.17
C HIS A 136 -15.52 -3.00 12.25
N PRO A 137 -15.08 -2.77 13.49
CA PRO A 137 -15.00 -3.83 14.51
C PRO A 137 -16.36 -4.37 14.97
N GLU A 138 -17.47 -3.61 14.81
CA GLU A 138 -18.81 -4.05 15.26
C GLU A 138 -19.55 -4.89 14.21
N GLU A 139 -19.19 -4.77 12.93
CA GLU A 139 -19.84 -5.47 11.81
C GLU A 139 -19.12 -6.78 11.43
N GLU A 140 -17.86 -6.94 11.86
CA GLU A 140 -16.92 -7.91 11.26
C GLU A 140 -16.18 -8.83 12.28
N VAL A 141 -16.60 -8.90 13.55
CA VAL A 141 -15.88 -9.67 14.60
C VAL A 141 -15.61 -11.13 14.21
N ALA A 142 -16.53 -11.75 13.48
CA ALA A 142 -16.40 -13.15 13.06
C ALA A 142 -15.65 -13.31 11.73
N SER A 143 -15.92 -12.46 10.73
CA SER A 143 -15.36 -12.52 9.37
C SER A 143 -13.86 -12.14 9.34
N CYS A 144 -13.44 -11.20 10.19
CA CYS A 144 -12.05 -10.72 10.26
C CYS A 144 -11.10 -11.64 11.06
N LYS A 145 -11.64 -12.62 11.78
CA LYS A 145 -10.83 -13.59 12.53
C LYS A 145 -9.95 -14.43 11.60
N LEU A 146 -10.49 -14.83 10.45
CA LEU A 146 -9.79 -15.65 9.47
C LEU A 146 -8.55 -14.93 8.90
N ILE A 147 -8.69 -13.66 8.52
CA ILE A 147 -7.57 -12.82 8.05
C ILE A 147 -6.54 -12.63 9.16
N SER A 148 -6.99 -12.34 10.38
CA SER A 148 -6.08 -12.14 11.52
C SER A 148 -5.26 -13.39 11.85
N GLU A 149 -5.86 -14.58 11.73
CA GLU A 149 -5.17 -15.85 11.93
C GLU A 149 -4.12 -16.10 10.83
N LYS A 150 -4.46 -15.79 9.57
CA LYS A 150 -3.54 -15.92 8.44
C LYS A 150 -2.39 -14.91 8.48
N LEU A 151 -2.61 -13.70 9.01
CA LEU A 151 -1.54 -12.70 9.20
C LEU A 151 -0.47 -13.18 10.20
N GLY A 152 -0.86 -14.03 11.14
CA GLY A 152 0.07 -14.66 12.09
C GLY A 152 0.83 -15.86 11.53
N ASP A 153 0.49 -16.32 10.32
CA ASP A 153 1.09 -17.47 9.66
C ASP A 153 1.90 -17.02 8.43
N GLU A 154 3.20 -16.83 8.65
CA GLU A 154 4.19 -16.45 7.63
C GLU A 154 4.36 -17.51 6.52
N THR A 155 3.78 -18.71 6.69
CA THR A 155 3.83 -19.80 5.70
C THR A 155 2.58 -19.87 4.83
N THR A 156 1.64 -18.93 4.99
CA THR A 156 0.42 -18.90 4.17
C THR A 156 0.75 -18.58 2.71
N GLU A 157 0.44 -19.54 1.84
CA GLU A 157 0.64 -19.39 0.39
C GLU A 157 -0.29 -18.32 -0.21
N PRO A 158 0.12 -17.63 -1.30
CA PRO A 158 -0.66 -16.55 -1.90
C PRO A 158 -2.07 -16.96 -2.35
N ALA A 159 -2.26 -18.20 -2.83
CA ALA A 159 -3.59 -18.70 -3.19
C ALA A 159 -4.51 -18.88 -1.97
N ASP A 160 -3.95 -19.28 -0.83
CA ASP A 160 -4.71 -19.42 0.41
C ASP A 160 -5.08 -18.06 1.00
N TRP A 161 -4.22 -17.05 0.81
CA TRP A 161 -4.55 -15.66 1.09
C TRP A 161 -5.74 -15.16 0.29
N ILE A 162 -5.76 -15.43 -1.02
CA ILE A 162 -6.88 -15.01 -1.88
C ILE A 162 -8.17 -15.71 -1.46
N ARG A 163 -8.14 -17.02 -1.15
CA ARG A 163 -9.31 -17.74 -0.61
C ARG A 163 -9.82 -17.11 0.68
N ALA A 164 -8.94 -16.85 1.64
CA ALA A 164 -9.31 -16.25 2.91
C ALA A 164 -9.94 -14.85 2.73
N MET A 165 -9.40 -14.03 1.83
CA MET A 165 -9.99 -12.71 1.51
C MET A 165 -11.37 -12.82 0.86
N VAL A 166 -11.57 -13.75 -0.07
CA VAL A 166 -12.88 -14.00 -0.68
C VAL A 166 -13.89 -14.45 0.38
N GLU A 167 -13.53 -15.44 1.20
CA GLU A 167 -14.39 -15.97 2.24
C GLU A 167 -14.76 -14.90 3.28
N THR A 168 -13.80 -14.10 3.72
CA THR A 168 -14.04 -12.97 4.63
C THR A 168 -14.98 -11.94 4.01
N ALA A 169 -14.80 -11.58 2.72
CA ALA A 169 -15.69 -10.64 2.02
C ALA A 169 -17.12 -11.20 1.85
N GLU A 170 -17.27 -12.52 1.66
CA GLU A 170 -18.58 -13.16 1.55
C GLU A 170 -19.35 -13.10 2.87
N GLN A 171 -18.64 -13.33 3.99
CA GLN A 171 -19.19 -13.32 5.35
C GLN A 171 -19.47 -11.89 5.87
N ALA A 172 -18.76 -10.90 5.33
CA ALA A 172 -18.90 -9.48 5.66
C ALA A 172 -20.29 -8.91 5.33
N GLN A 173 -20.67 -7.85 6.03
CA GLN A 173 -21.91 -7.10 5.81
C GLN A 173 -21.67 -5.58 5.75
N GLY A 174 -22.69 -4.82 5.34
CA GLY A 174 -22.64 -3.37 5.39
C GLY A 174 -21.54 -2.76 4.51
N GLU A 175 -20.94 -1.68 5.00
CA GLU A 175 -19.89 -0.91 4.31
C GLU A 175 -18.58 -1.73 4.21
N ALA A 176 -18.26 -2.52 5.23
CA ALA A 176 -17.11 -3.41 5.22
C ALA A 176 -17.15 -4.43 4.06
N LYS A 177 -18.34 -5.01 3.79
CA LYS A 177 -18.52 -5.90 2.64
C LYS A 177 -18.20 -5.21 1.31
N GLU A 178 -18.69 -3.99 1.12
CA GLU A 178 -18.47 -3.25 -0.13
C GLU A 178 -16.98 -2.97 -0.36
N GLU A 179 -16.25 -2.61 0.70
CA GLU A 179 -14.82 -2.35 0.63
C GLU A 179 -13.99 -3.62 0.42
N MET A 180 -14.32 -4.71 1.12
CA MET A 180 -13.65 -6.01 0.98
C MET A 180 -13.86 -6.60 -0.42
N VAL A 181 -15.08 -6.54 -0.94
CA VAL A 181 -15.39 -6.99 -2.31
C VAL A 181 -14.64 -6.13 -3.34
N ALA A 182 -14.54 -4.83 -3.12
CA ALA A 182 -13.75 -3.96 -4.01
C ALA A 182 -12.27 -4.34 -4.00
N ALA A 183 -11.68 -4.65 -2.84
CA ALA A 183 -10.30 -5.07 -2.72
C ALA A 183 -10.03 -6.43 -3.42
N VAL A 184 -10.94 -7.41 -3.26
CA VAL A 184 -10.86 -8.69 -3.98
C VAL A 184 -11.01 -8.49 -5.49
N THR A 185 -11.94 -7.64 -5.91
CA THR A 185 -12.17 -7.36 -7.34
C THR A 185 -10.94 -6.72 -7.97
N ASP A 186 -10.34 -5.72 -7.33
CA ASP A 186 -9.11 -5.06 -7.80
C ASP A 186 -7.96 -6.08 -7.97
N LEU A 187 -7.81 -7.01 -7.01
CA LEU A 187 -6.79 -8.06 -7.06
C LEU A 187 -7.07 -9.07 -8.18
N THR A 188 -8.30 -9.56 -8.28
CA THR A 188 -8.70 -10.51 -9.33
C THR A 188 -8.54 -9.90 -10.72
N ASP A 189 -8.98 -8.66 -10.95
CA ASP A 189 -8.78 -7.94 -12.21
C ASP A 189 -7.30 -7.80 -12.58
N TYR A 190 -6.43 -7.59 -11.59
CA TYR A 190 -4.99 -7.58 -11.79
C TYR A 190 -4.45 -8.96 -12.21
N LEU A 191 -4.82 -10.02 -11.48
CA LEU A 191 -4.35 -11.38 -11.74
C LEU A 191 -4.88 -11.93 -13.09
N GLU A 192 -6.12 -11.61 -13.46
CA GLU A 192 -6.72 -12.01 -14.73
C GLU A 192 -6.00 -11.37 -15.93
N ARG A 193 -5.67 -10.07 -15.84
CA ARG A 193 -4.92 -9.36 -16.89
C ARG A 193 -3.54 -9.97 -17.16
N ARG A 194 -2.99 -10.71 -16.19
CA ARG A 194 -1.67 -11.35 -16.27
C ARG A 194 -1.72 -12.85 -16.56
N ASP A 195 -2.91 -13.44 -16.71
CA ASP A 195 -3.10 -14.89 -16.81
C ASP A 195 -2.41 -15.66 -15.66
N SER A 196 -2.51 -15.08 -14.45
CA SER A 196 -1.78 -15.55 -13.27
C SER A 196 -2.09 -17.03 -12.95
N PRO A 197 -1.06 -17.83 -12.61
CA PRO A 197 -1.26 -19.20 -12.16
C PRO A 197 -2.03 -19.29 -10.84
N LEU A 198 -2.03 -18.22 -10.02
CA LEU A 198 -2.73 -18.20 -8.74
C LEU A 198 -4.24 -18.39 -8.92
N LEU A 199 -4.84 -17.78 -9.94
CA LEU A 199 -6.26 -17.98 -10.24
C LEU A 199 -6.58 -19.44 -10.63
N LYS A 200 -5.66 -20.09 -11.34
CA LYS A 200 -5.81 -21.51 -11.72
C LYS A 200 -5.66 -22.45 -10.51
N GLU A 201 -4.96 -22.04 -9.46
CA GLU A 201 -4.84 -22.78 -8.20
C GLU A 201 -6.05 -22.61 -7.29
N LEU A 202 -6.75 -21.48 -7.39
CA LEU A 202 -8.05 -21.27 -6.74
C LEU A 202 -9.09 -22.25 -7.29
N ASP A 203 -9.16 -22.40 -8.62
CA ASP A 203 -10.09 -23.32 -9.29
C ASP A 203 -9.78 -24.81 -9.02
N LYS A 204 -8.54 -25.15 -8.67
CA LYS A 204 -8.13 -26.51 -8.29
C LYS A 204 -8.46 -26.84 -6.82
N GLY A 205 -8.97 -25.88 -6.06
CA GLY A 205 -9.24 -25.96 -4.63
C GLY A 205 -10.46 -26.77 -4.19
N GLU A 206 -11.21 -27.42 -5.09
CA GLU A 206 -12.25 -28.42 -4.76
C GLU A 206 -11.75 -29.87 -4.97
N SER A 207 -10.49 -30.14 -4.62
CA SER A 207 -10.03 -31.51 -4.40
C SER A 207 -9.24 -31.62 -3.10
N PHE A 208 -9.85 -31.21 -1.98
CA PHE A 208 -9.50 -31.85 -0.72
C PHE A 208 -10.35 -33.11 -0.59
N THR A 209 -9.66 -34.23 -0.71
CA THR A 209 -10.16 -35.59 -0.58
C THR A 209 -11.11 -35.73 0.60
N GLY A 210 -12.29 -36.26 0.32
CA GLY A 210 -13.27 -36.64 1.33
C GLY A 210 -12.61 -37.48 2.43
N GLU A 211 -12.89 -37.08 3.65
CA GLU A 211 -12.99 -38.02 4.75
C GLU A 211 -14.03 -39.07 4.35
N ASP A 212 -13.50 -40.24 4.01
CA ASP A 212 -14.21 -41.51 3.96
C ASP A 212 -15.03 -41.66 5.26
N PRO A 213 -16.38 -41.69 5.20
CA PRO A 213 -17.17 -42.07 6.35
C PRO A 213 -17.02 -43.59 6.48
N GLY A 214 -15.95 -44.00 7.14
CA GLY A 214 -15.63 -45.40 7.40
C GLY A 214 -16.87 -46.13 7.91
N GLU A 215 -17.33 -47.04 7.05
CA GLU A 215 -18.40 -48.00 7.27
C GLU A 215 -18.38 -48.56 8.69
N GLY A 216 -19.52 -48.45 9.38
CA GLY A 216 -19.78 -49.35 10.50
C GLY A 216 -19.85 -50.79 10.00
N PRO A 217 -19.49 -51.80 10.81
CA PRO A 217 -19.98 -53.13 10.59
C PRO A 217 -21.22 -53.36 11.45
N GLU A 218 -22.35 -53.58 10.78
CA GLU A 218 -23.47 -54.34 11.32
C GLU A 218 -22.97 -55.74 11.76
N THR A 219 -23.33 -56.07 13.00
CA THR A 219 -23.69 -57.40 13.54
C THR A 219 -23.22 -58.69 12.85
N ALA A 220 -22.58 -59.55 13.65
CA ALA A 220 -22.87 -60.99 13.72
C ALA A 220 -22.76 -61.47 15.16
#